data_AF-A0AAJ1R153-F1
#
_entry.id   AF-A0AAJ1R153-F1
#
_cell.length_a   1.000
_cell.length_b   1.000
_cell.length_c   1.000
_cell.angle_alpha   90.00
_cell.angle_beta   90.00
_cell.angle_gamma   90.00
#
_symmetry.space_group_name_H-M   'P 1'
#
loop_
_entity.id
_entity.type
_entity.pdbx_description
1 polymer ?
#
loop_
_entity_poly.entity_id
_entity_poly.type
_entity_poly.pdbx_seq_one_letter_code
_entity_poly.pdbx_strand_id
1 'polypeptide(L)'
;MKNILFLFFAFCSCFHSGQKKKNAKDLPDDYAFSEGEINKNYQPVSFGQRIKNYPFNKASKIKIVSYNLNFKKSSGYIPPPPPPKTKEDSVKLNEFYNLPKSIDFREIIENQSEKEIEESKTLNLEEISKLSHIIFNTCNKHVITMFSQSGCFFPRNAIVFYDENDRIFEIIEICFECGNVESYPSKFFNWKKACEFIYPELEKFFQSKGLQTQYISK
;
A
#
# COMPACT_ATOMS: atom_id res chain seq x y z
N MET A 1 39.63 -60.99 20.27
CA MET A 1 40.02 -60.00 21.31
C MET A 1 39.63 -58.63 20.78
N LYS A 2 38.51 -58.10 21.25
CA LYS A 2 38.42 -57.04 22.29
C LYS A 2 38.53 -55.62 21.68
N ASN A 3 37.42 -54.89 21.77
CA ASN A 3 37.28 -53.42 21.86
C ASN A 3 37.44 -52.64 20.54
N ILE A 4 36.43 -51.98 19.94
CA ILE A 4 35.44 -50.99 20.44
C ILE A 4 36.09 -49.96 21.37
N LEU A 5 36.34 -48.73 20.88
CA LEU A 5 35.45 -47.59 21.15
C LEU A 5 35.99 -46.31 20.49
N PHE A 6 35.07 -45.61 19.85
CA PHE A 6 35.16 -44.28 19.23
C PHE A 6 35.69 -43.19 20.16
N LEU A 7 36.45 -42.25 19.60
CA LEU A 7 36.46 -40.84 20.01
C LEU A 7 36.46 -39.96 18.75
N PHE A 8 35.25 -39.55 18.37
CA PHE A 8 34.98 -38.55 17.33
C PHE A 8 35.56 -37.20 17.77
N PHE A 9 36.50 -36.66 17.01
CA PHE A 9 36.80 -35.23 17.06
C PHE A 9 35.61 -34.49 16.45
N ALA A 10 34.84 -33.80 17.29
CA ALA A 10 33.82 -32.86 16.86
C ALA A 10 34.50 -31.63 16.22
N PHE A 11 34.76 -31.70 14.91
CA PHE A 11 34.93 -30.49 14.11
C PHE A 11 33.56 -29.82 14.02
N CYS A 12 33.33 -28.81 14.86
CA CYS A 12 32.29 -27.81 14.64
C CYS A 12 32.63 -27.05 13.35
N SER A 13 32.22 -27.58 12.21
CA SER A 13 32.00 -26.78 11.00
C SER A 13 30.83 -25.85 11.28
N CYS A 14 31.15 -24.63 11.72
CA CYS A 14 30.24 -23.51 11.62
C CYS A 14 29.85 -23.35 10.15
N PHE A 15 28.67 -23.85 9.77
CA PHE A 15 28.00 -23.45 8.55
C PHE A 15 27.67 -21.97 8.70
N HIS A 16 28.60 -21.09 8.30
CA HIS A 16 28.24 -19.77 7.82
C HIS A 16 27.49 -19.98 6.51
N SER A 17 26.16 -20.08 6.60
CA SER A 17 25.31 -19.75 5.46
C SER A 17 25.47 -18.26 5.22
N GLY A 18 26.49 -17.90 4.44
CA GLY A 18 26.56 -16.59 3.81
C GLY A 18 25.28 -16.44 2.99
N GLN A 19 24.34 -15.63 3.48
CA GLN A 19 23.23 -15.20 2.65
C GLN A 19 23.85 -14.53 1.43
N LYS A 20 23.73 -15.17 0.26
CA LYS A 20 24.02 -14.49 -1.01
C LYS A 20 23.12 -13.25 -1.00
N LYS A 21 23.76 -12.09 -0.89
CA LYS A 21 23.10 -10.80 -1.09
C LYS A 21 22.43 -10.91 -2.46
N LYS A 22 21.10 -10.95 -2.48
CA LYS A 22 20.36 -10.88 -3.75
C LYS A 22 20.87 -9.64 -4.46
N ASN A 23 21.39 -9.81 -5.67
CA ASN A 23 21.79 -8.69 -6.50
C ASN A 23 20.54 -7.83 -6.71
N ALA A 24 20.67 -6.52 -6.53
CA ALA A 24 19.60 -5.54 -6.67
C ALA A 24 19.09 -5.38 -8.13
N LYS A 25 19.32 -6.38 -8.99
CA LYS A 25 19.04 -6.37 -10.44
C LYS A 25 17.88 -7.29 -10.84
N ASP A 26 17.22 -7.95 -9.89
CA ASP A 26 16.05 -8.80 -10.17
C ASP A 26 14.70 -8.08 -9.88
N LEU A 27 14.72 -6.76 -9.72
CA LEU A 27 13.51 -5.92 -9.68
C LEU A 27 13.24 -5.40 -11.11
N PRO A 28 11.99 -5.41 -11.60
CA PRO A 28 11.67 -4.88 -12.92
C PRO A 28 12.17 -3.43 -13.06
N ASP A 29 13.01 -3.19 -14.06
CA ASP A 29 13.71 -1.91 -14.36
C ASP A 29 12.78 -0.76 -14.81
N ASP A 30 11.45 -0.85 -14.64
CA ASP A 30 10.51 0.07 -15.30
C ASP A 30 10.16 1.35 -14.51
N TYR A 31 10.87 1.64 -13.42
CA TYR A 31 10.74 2.90 -12.68
C TYR A 31 12.11 3.45 -12.27
N ALA A 32 12.94 3.79 -13.26
CA ALA A 32 14.13 4.59 -13.03
C ALA A 32 13.72 6.04 -12.67
N PHE A 33 13.34 6.27 -11.41
CA PHE A 33 13.20 7.61 -10.87
C PHE A 33 14.56 8.31 -10.98
N SER A 34 14.62 9.44 -11.68
CA SER A 34 15.81 10.27 -11.65
C SER A 34 16.10 10.60 -10.19
N GLU A 35 17.30 10.28 -9.68
CA GLU A 35 17.67 10.64 -8.30
C GLU A 35 17.54 12.15 -8.15
N GLY A 36 16.42 12.61 -7.56
CA GLY A 36 16.16 14.03 -7.40
C GLY A 36 17.24 14.66 -6.52
N GLU A 37 17.71 15.86 -6.89
CA GLU A 37 18.78 16.55 -6.17
C GLU A 37 18.46 16.62 -4.67
N ILE A 38 19.42 16.23 -3.83
CA ILE A 38 19.22 16.19 -2.38
C ILE A 38 19.20 17.62 -1.85
N ASN A 39 18.18 17.95 -1.06
CA ASN A 39 18.12 19.21 -0.34
C ASN A 39 19.20 19.23 0.77
N LYS A 40 20.27 20.01 0.57
CA LYS A 40 21.40 20.12 1.51
C LYS A 40 21.01 20.71 2.88
N ASN A 41 19.90 21.43 2.95
CA ASN A 41 19.37 22.02 4.18
C ASN A 41 18.28 21.15 4.83
N TYR A 42 18.09 19.92 4.35
CA TYR A 42 17.08 19.02 4.87
C TYR A 42 17.30 18.70 6.34
N GLN A 43 16.24 18.88 7.12
CA GLN A 43 16.15 18.45 8.51
C GLN A 43 14.87 17.64 8.69
N PRO A 44 14.94 16.38 9.14
CA PRO A 44 13.75 15.55 9.31
C PRO A 44 12.84 16.14 10.39
N VAL A 45 11.55 16.25 10.08
CA VAL A 45 10.53 16.58 11.08
C VAL A 45 10.51 15.46 12.11
N SER A 46 10.62 15.79 13.40
CA SER A 46 10.68 14.81 14.49
C SER A 46 9.34 14.06 14.65
N PHE A 47 9.35 12.85 15.23
CA PHE A 47 8.13 12.07 15.41
C PHE A 47 7.07 12.84 16.21
N GLY A 48 7.47 13.47 17.32
CA GLY A 48 6.56 14.29 18.15
C GLY A 48 5.95 15.48 17.43
N GLN A 49 6.60 16.03 16.40
CA GLN A 49 6.02 17.05 15.55
C GLN A 49 5.07 16.45 14.51
N ARG A 50 5.45 15.33 13.86
CA ARG A 50 4.63 14.65 12.84
C ARG A 50 3.26 14.26 13.39
N ILE A 51 3.21 13.64 14.57
CA ILE A 51 1.96 13.16 15.18
C ILE A 51 1.02 14.25 15.66
N LYS A 52 1.47 15.50 15.77
CA LYS A 52 0.61 16.64 16.13
C LYS A 52 -0.24 17.14 14.97
N ASN A 53 0.08 16.71 13.75
CA ASN A 53 -0.68 17.06 12.56
C ASN A 53 -1.87 16.11 12.42
N TYR A 54 -2.96 16.63 11.86
CA TYR A 54 -4.02 15.79 11.31
C TYR A 54 -3.43 14.79 10.28
N PRO A 55 -4.04 13.62 10.02
CA PRO A 55 -5.03 12.94 10.86
C PRO A 55 -4.41 12.26 12.10
N PHE A 56 -3.08 12.19 12.21
CA PHE A 56 -2.39 11.48 13.29
C PHE A 56 -2.77 11.95 14.69
N ASN A 57 -3.02 13.25 14.87
CA ASN A 57 -3.37 13.83 16.17
C ASN A 57 -4.79 13.47 16.67
N LYS A 58 -5.64 12.93 15.79
CA LYS A 58 -7.00 12.48 16.12
C LYS A 58 -7.15 10.96 16.11
N ALA A 59 -6.13 10.26 15.61
CA ALA A 59 -6.19 8.82 15.47
C ALA A 59 -5.90 8.11 16.80
N SER A 60 -6.82 7.23 17.21
CA SER A 60 -6.60 6.23 18.26
C SER A 60 -5.95 4.96 17.70
N LYS A 61 -6.25 4.67 16.42
CA LYS A 61 -5.83 3.47 15.70
C LYS A 61 -5.63 3.80 14.23
N ILE A 62 -4.62 3.19 13.64
CA ILE A 62 -4.29 3.35 12.22
C ILE A 62 -4.14 1.95 11.62
N LYS A 63 -4.85 1.70 10.52
CA LYS A 63 -4.68 0.50 9.71
C LYS A 63 -4.11 0.86 8.34
N ILE A 64 -3.33 -0.05 7.78
CA ILE A 64 -3.11 -0.12 6.34
C ILE A 64 -3.93 -1.29 5.78
N VAL A 65 -4.48 -1.12 4.59
CA VAL A 65 -5.39 -2.09 3.98
C VAL A 65 -5.08 -2.30 2.51
N SER A 66 -5.41 -3.49 2.00
CA SER A 66 -5.47 -3.81 0.57
C SER A 66 -6.89 -4.20 0.19
N TYR A 67 -7.34 -3.73 -0.96
CA TYR A 67 -8.70 -3.93 -1.47
C TYR A 67 -8.69 -3.84 -3.00
N ASN A 68 -9.78 -4.26 -3.65
CA ASN A 68 -9.87 -4.25 -5.11
C ASN A 68 -8.72 -5.02 -5.80
N LEU A 69 -8.09 -6.02 -5.16
CA LEU A 69 -6.87 -6.64 -5.69
C LEU A 69 -7.12 -7.40 -7.00
N ASN A 70 -8.32 -7.98 -7.13
CA ASN A 70 -8.77 -8.68 -8.34
C ASN A 70 -9.72 -7.84 -9.21
N PHE A 71 -9.93 -6.55 -8.90
CA PHE A 71 -10.78 -5.69 -9.70
C PHE A 71 -9.99 -5.13 -10.89
N LYS A 72 -10.37 -5.57 -12.09
CA LYS A 72 -9.88 -5.01 -13.36
C LYS A 72 -10.91 -4.05 -13.91
N LYS A 73 -10.63 -2.75 -13.88
CA LYS A 73 -11.51 -1.78 -14.54
C LYS A 73 -11.46 -2.02 -16.04
N SER A 74 -12.58 -2.41 -16.63
CA SER A 74 -12.79 -2.38 -18.08
C SER A 74 -12.48 -0.97 -18.58
N SER A 75 -11.64 -0.82 -19.60
CA SER A 75 -11.29 0.46 -20.25
C SER A 75 -12.44 1.00 -21.11
N GLY A 76 -13.69 0.86 -20.65
CA GLY A 76 -14.90 1.26 -21.35
C GLY A 76 -16.13 0.98 -20.49
N TYR A 77 -17.13 1.86 -20.58
CA TYR A 77 -18.48 1.59 -20.10
C TYR A 77 -19.02 0.38 -20.87
N ILE A 78 -19.20 -0.75 -20.19
CA ILE A 78 -19.93 -1.88 -20.73
C ILE A 78 -21.39 -1.62 -20.32
N PRO A 79 -22.28 -1.17 -21.23
CA PRO A 79 -23.69 -1.05 -20.90
C PRO A 79 -24.19 -2.42 -20.43
N PRO A 80 -25.04 -2.47 -19.38
CA PRO A 80 -25.63 -3.73 -18.96
C PRO A 80 -26.36 -4.35 -20.17
N PRO A 81 -26.23 -5.67 -20.39
CA PRO A 81 -26.97 -6.31 -21.47
C PRO A 81 -28.47 -6.09 -21.26
N PRO A 82 -29.27 -5.88 -22.32
CA PRO A 82 -30.71 -5.79 -22.18
C PRO A 82 -31.26 -7.05 -21.49
N PRO A 83 -32.31 -6.94 -20.64
CA PRO A 83 -32.88 -8.10 -19.97
C PRO A 83 -33.29 -9.17 -21.00
N PRO A 84 -32.93 -10.44 -20.79
CA PRO A 84 -33.07 -11.48 -21.79
C PRO A 84 -34.56 -11.74 -22.06
N LYS A 85 -34.94 -11.83 -23.35
CA LYS A 85 -36.33 -12.09 -23.78
C LYS A 85 -36.74 -13.56 -23.64
N THR A 86 -35.77 -14.46 -23.50
CA THR A 86 -35.93 -15.92 -23.32
C THR A 86 -34.92 -16.40 -22.26
N LYS A 87 -35.17 -17.53 -21.59
CA LYS A 87 -34.32 -18.07 -20.50
C LYS A 87 -32.90 -18.51 -20.93
N GLU A 88 -32.52 -18.27 -22.19
CA GLU A 88 -31.27 -18.69 -22.81
C GLU A 88 -30.34 -17.50 -23.02
N ASP A 89 -29.84 -16.93 -21.92
CA ASP A 89 -28.52 -16.26 -21.86
C ASP A 89 -28.04 -16.08 -20.41
N SER A 90 -28.54 -16.93 -19.51
CA SER A 90 -28.37 -16.79 -18.06
C SER A 90 -26.91 -16.86 -17.62
N VAL A 91 -26.05 -17.60 -18.34
CA VAL A 91 -24.63 -17.78 -18.00
C VAL A 91 -23.85 -16.49 -18.19
N LYS A 92 -23.98 -15.82 -19.35
CA LYS A 92 -23.28 -14.55 -19.63
C LYS A 92 -23.79 -13.41 -18.76
N LEU A 93 -25.09 -13.38 -18.48
CA LEU A 93 -25.68 -12.42 -17.55
C LEU A 93 -25.17 -12.66 -16.13
N ASN A 94 -25.12 -13.91 -15.68
CA ASN A 94 -24.55 -14.27 -14.39
C ASN A 94 -23.06 -13.87 -14.31
N GLU A 95 -22.27 -14.11 -15.35
CA GLU A 95 -20.86 -13.66 -15.41
C GLU A 95 -20.76 -12.13 -15.28
N PHE A 96 -21.61 -11.36 -15.97
CA PHE A 96 -21.64 -9.89 -15.88
C PHE A 96 -22.08 -9.38 -14.50
N TYR A 97 -23.16 -9.93 -13.93
CA TYR A 97 -23.66 -9.51 -12.61
C TYR A 97 -22.78 -9.97 -11.45
N ASN A 98 -21.99 -11.03 -11.65
CA ASN A 98 -21.01 -11.51 -10.69
C ASN A 98 -19.62 -10.86 -10.86
N LEU A 99 -19.45 -9.88 -11.74
CA LEU A 99 -18.21 -9.12 -11.82
C LEU A 99 -17.93 -8.44 -10.47
N PRO A 100 -16.68 -8.47 -9.98
CA PRO A 100 -16.30 -7.74 -8.78
C PRO A 100 -16.65 -6.27 -8.98
N LYS A 101 -17.37 -5.68 -8.03
CA LYS A 101 -17.61 -4.24 -8.00
C LYS A 101 -16.42 -3.56 -7.34
N SER A 102 -16.02 -2.39 -7.84
CA SER A 102 -15.03 -1.58 -7.15
C SER A 102 -15.64 -1.05 -5.86
N ILE A 103 -14.88 -1.16 -4.78
CA ILE A 103 -15.23 -0.56 -3.51
C ILE A 103 -15.09 0.97 -3.64
N ASP A 104 -16.14 1.71 -3.28
CA ASP A 104 -16.08 3.17 -3.12
C ASP A 104 -15.77 3.49 -1.66
N PHE A 105 -14.67 4.21 -1.41
CA PHE A 105 -14.27 4.59 -0.05
C PHE A 105 -15.34 5.42 0.69
N ARG A 106 -16.22 6.13 -0.03
CA ARG A 106 -17.36 6.84 0.58
C ARG A 106 -18.27 5.85 1.29
N GLU A 107 -18.51 4.69 0.67
CA GLU A 107 -19.30 3.63 1.27
C GLU A 107 -18.61 3.03 2.51
N ILE A 108 -17.27 2.94 2.54
CA ILE A 108 -16.53 2.48 3.74
C ILE A 108 -16.74 3.45 4.91
N ILE A 109 -16.60 4.77 4.68
CA ILE A 109 -16.80 5.77 5.75
C ILE A 109 -18.27 5.88 6.15
N GLU A 110 -19.20 5.92 5.20
CA GLU A 110 -20.63 6.06 5.50
C GLU A 110 -21.16 4.84 6.26
N ASN A 111 -20.76 3.64 5.84
CA ASN A 111 -21.22 2.40 6.47
C ASN A 111 -20.36 1.94 7.65
N GLN A 112 -19.22 2.59 7.89
CA GLN A 112 -18.24 2.20 8.92
C GLN A 112 -17.88 0.70 8.84
N SER A 113 -17.76 0.19 7.61
CA SER A 113 -17.69 -1.25 7.33
C SER A 113 -16.46 -1.59 6.51
N GLU A 114 -15.66 -2.54 7.02
CA GLU A 114 -14.45 -3.06 6.37
C GLU A 114 -14.71 -4.38 5.62
N LYS A 115 -15.98 -4.78 5.39
CA LYS A 115 -16.32 -6.10 4.85
C LYS A 115 -15.66 -6.45 3.51
N GLU A 116 -15.34 -5.44 2.71
CA GLU A 116 -14.77 -5.60 1.38
C GLU A 116 -13.24 -5.44 1.37
N ILE A 117 -12.62 -5.19 2.53
CA ILE A 117 -11.15 -5.18 2.68
C ILE A 117 -10.63 -6.62 2.65
N GLU A 118 -9.73 -6.90 1.71
CA GLU A 118 -9.15 -8.23 1.52
C GLU A 118 -8.00 -8.48 2.50
N GLU A 119 -7.19 -7.46 2.76
CA GLU A 119 -6.03 -7.54 3.65
C GLU A 119 -5.98 -6.32 4.56
N SER A 120 -5.61 -6.49 5.83
CA SER A 120 -5.43 -5.36 6.74
C SER A 120 -4.34 -5.62 7.78
N LYS A 121 -3.70 -4.53 8.20
CA LYS A 121 -2.76 -4.53 9.32
C LYS A 121 -2.97 -3.29 10.18
N THR A 122 -3.34 -3.52 11.44
CA THR A 122 -3.26 -2.48 12.48
C THR A 122 -1.80 -2.19 12.82
N LEU A 123 -1.43 -0.92 12.76
CA LEU A 123 -0.06 -0.46 13.00
C LEU A 123 0.20 -0.25 14.49
N ASN A 124 1.38 -0.66 14.95
CA ASN A 124 1.89 -0.29 16.26
C ASN A 124 2.61 1.07 16.23
N LEU A 125 3.07 1.57 17.39
CA LEU A 125 3.70 2.90 17.49
C LEU A 125 4.97 3.03 16.65
N GLU A 126 5.80 1.99 16.57
CA GLU A 126 7.02 2.00 15.75
C GLU A 126 6.66 2.08 14.25
N GLU A 127 5.64 1.34 13.84
CA GLU A 127 5.14 1.33 12.46
C GLU A 127 4.49 2.67 12.09
N ILE A 128 3.75 3.29 13.01
CA ILE A 128 3.20 4.65 12.84
C ILE A 128 4.33 5.68 12.74
N SER A 129 5.41 5.52 13.52
CA SER A 129 6.59 6.38 13.42
C SER A 129 7.25 6.28 12.05
N LYS A 130 7.38 5.06 11.50
CA LYS A 130 7.90 4.82 10.14
C LYS A 130 6.97 5.37 9.06
N LEU A 131 5.67 5.08 9.13
CA LEU A 131 4.69 5.57 8.17
C LEU A 131 4.65 7.10 8.13
N SER A 132 4.54 7.75 9.30
CA SER A 132 4.56 9.22 9.38
C SER A 132 5.90 9.78 8.89
N HIS A 133 7.02 9.11 9.14
CA HIS A 133 8.30 9.53 8.59
C HIS A 133 8.24 9.56 7.06
N ILE A 134 7.76 8.51 6.41
CA ILE A 134 7.64 8.48 4.94
C ILE A 134 6.78 9.65 4.45
N ILE A 135 5.62 9.88 5.08
CA ILE A 135 4.68 10.93 4.66
C ILE A 135 5.26 12.34 4.78
N PHE A 136 5.90 12.68 5.92
CA PHE A 136 6.33 14.06 6.19
C PHE A 136 7.76 14.36 5.75
N ASN A 137 8.60 13.35 5.57
CA ASN A 137 10.04 13.56 5.41
C ASN A 137 10.60 13.13 4.06
N THR A 138 9.96 12.19 3.34
CA THR A 138 10.50 11.70 2.07
C THR A 138 10.65 12.82 1.05
N CYS A 139 9.59 13.60 0.81
CA CYS A 139 9.65 14.65 -0.21
C CYS A 139 10.54 15.84 0.19
N ASN A 140 10.59 16.20 1.47
CA ASN A 140 11.40 17.31 1.96
C ASN A 140 12.91 17.06 1.80
N LYS A 141 13.32 15.79 1.65
CA LYS A 141 14.71 15.39 1.40
C LYS A 141 15.19 15.75 -0.01
N HIS A 142 14.29 15.97 -0.95
CA HIS A 142 14.61 16.23 -2.35
C HIS A 142 14.22 17.65 -2.77
N VAL A 143 14.99 18.24 -3.67
CA VAL A 143 14.65 19.47 -4.38
C VAL A 143 13.71 19.05 -5.51
N ILE A 144 12.43 19.38 -5.37
CA ILE A 144 11.39 18.97 -6.32
C ILE A 144 11.14 20.13 -7.28
N THR A 145 11.54 19.97 -8.54
CA THR A 145 11.35 20.97 -9.60
C THR A 145 10.21 20.60 -10.56
N MET A 146 9.78 19.34 -10.58
CA MET A 146 8.70 18.83 -11.40
C MET A 146 7.78 17.91 -10.60
N PHE A 147 6.49 17.95 -10.93
CA PHE A 147 5.48 17.03 -10.41
C PHE A 147 4.85 16.31 -11.60
N SER A 148 4.87 14.98 -11.59
CA SER A 148 4.10 14.16 -12.53
C SER A 148 2.73 13.85 -11.89
N GLN A 149 1.67 13.95 -12.70
CA GLN A 149 0.34 13.46 -12.32
C GLN A 149 -0.15 12.55 -13.43
N SER A 150 -0.49 11.32 -13.07
CA SER A 150 -1.20 10.42 -13.96
C SER A 150 -2.71 10.73 -13.94
N GLY A 151 -3.37 10.55 -15.08
CA GLY A 151 -4.83 10.69 -15.17
C GLY A 151 -5.60 9.45 -14.68
N CYS A 152 -4.91 8.39 -14.28
CA CYS A 152 -5.51 7.18 -13.73
C CYS A 152 -5.52 7.20 -12.20
N PHE A 153 -6.58 6.67 -11.62
CA PHE A 153 -6.68 6.46 -10.18
C PHE A 153 -7.51 5.21 -9.91
N PHE A 154 -6.81 4.10 -9.64
CA PHE A 154 -7.39 2.78 -9.34
C PHE A 154 -6.77 2.26 -8.06
N PRO A 155 -7.11 2.86 -6.92
CA PRO A 155 -6.45 2.54 -5.68
C PRO A 155 -6.76 1.10 -5.26
N ARG A 156 -5.73 0.45 -4.73
CA ARG A 156 -5.80 -0.91 -4.18
C ARG A 156 -5.35 -0.97 -2.73
N ASN A 157 -4.92 0.17 -2.20
CA ASN A 157 -4.37 0.26 -0.87
C ASN A 157 -4.85 1.53 -0.22
N ALA A 158 -5.02 1.50 1.09
CA ALA A 158 -5.34 2.70 1.84
C ALA A 158 -4.73 2.71 3.23
N ILE A 159 -4.62 3.91 3.79
CA ILE A 159 -4.36 4.13 5.21
C ILE A 159 -5.67 4.60 5.83
N VAL A 160 -6.16 3.87 6.83
CA VAL A 160 -7.46 4.11 7.48
C VAL A 160 -7.22 4.57 8.92
N PHE A 161 -7.80 5.71 9.28
CA PHE A 161 -7.66 6.33 10.60
C PHE A 161 -8.96 6.23 11.37
N TYR A 162 -8.86 5.76 12.62
CA TYR A 162 -9.98 5.56 13.53
C TYR A 162 -9.85 6.50 14.71
N ASP A 163 -10.98 7.04 15.17
CA ASP A 163 -11.07 7.85 16.39
C ASP A 163 -11.16 6.97 17.64
N GLU A 164 -11.23 7.59 18.82
CA GLU A 164 -11.35 6.90 20.10
C GLU A 164 -12.62 6.04 20.26
N ASN A 165 -13.63 6.25 19.41
CA ASN A 165 -14.88 5.49 19.37
C ASN A 165 -14.85 4.38 18.32
N ASP A 166 -13.66 4.02 17.82
CA ASP A 166 -13.43 3.06 16.74
C ASP A 166 -14.13 3.43 15.42
N ARG A 167 -14.43 4.72 15.20
CA ARG A 167 -15.03 5.20 13.95
C ARG A 167 -13.97 5.66 12.96
N ILE A 168 -14.11 5.21 11.72
CA ILE A 168 -13.31 5.70 10.58
C ILE A 168 -13.67 7.17 10.35
N PHE A 169 -12.66 8.04 10.43
CA PHE A 169 -12.83 9.48 10.20
C PHE A 169 -11.96 10.03 9.08
N GLU A 170 -10.96 9.28 8.61
CA GLU A 170 -10.11 9.65 7.48
C GLU A 170 -9.58 8.40 6.78
N ILE A 171 -9.53 8.45 5.46
CA ILE A 171 -8.91 7.44 4.60
C ILE A 171 -7.98 8.14 3.62
N ILE A 172 -6.80 7.58 3.42
CA ILE A 172 -5.86 7.96 2.37
C ILE A 172 -5.77 6.79 1.39
N GLU A 173 -6.41 6.90 0.24
CA GLU A 173 -6.38 5.90 -0.84
C GLU A 173 -5.13 6.07 -1.71
N ILE A 174 -4.44 4.98 -1.99
CA ILE A 174 -3.17 4.97 -2.72
C ILE A 174 -3.30 4.02 -3.90
N CYS A 175 -2.99 4.54 -5.11
CA CYS A 175 -2.74 3.74 -6.29
C CYS A 175 -1.23 3.72 -6.57
N PHE A 176 -0.55 2.66 -6.13
CA PHE A 176 0.89 2.50 -6.40
C PHE A 176 1.18 2.35 -7.90
N GLU A 177 0.33 1.61 -8.64
CA GLU A 177 0.38 1.48 -10.11
C GLU A 177 0.29 2.83 -10.84
N CYS A 178 -0.46 3.77 -10.27
CA CYS A 178 -0.70 5.07 -10.88
C CYS A 178 0.30 6.13 -10.41
N GLY A 179 0.98 5.89 -9.28
CA GLY A 179 1.71 6.93 -8.55
C GLY A 179 0.80 8.09 -8.13
N ASN A 180 -0.38 7.78 -7.58
CA ASN A 180 -1.38 8.77 -7.20
C ASN A 180 -2.09 8.38 -5.90
N VAL A 181 -2.66 9.37 -5.19
CA VAL A 181 -3.23 9.21 -3.86
C VAL A 181 -4.25 10.31 -3.60
N GLU A 182 -5.35 9.93 -2.97
CA GLU A 182 -6.42 10.83 -2.56
C GLU A 182 -6.72 10.64 -1.08
N SER A 183 -7.26 11.67 -0.45
CA SER A 183 -7.70 11.61 0.95
C SER A 183 -9.15 12.05 1.08
N TYR A 184 -9.86 11.46 2.02
CA TYR A 184 -11.26 11.75 2.30
C TYR A 184 -11.61 11.46 3.77
N PRO A 185 -12.46 12.30 4.42
CA PRO A 185 -13.19 13.44 3.85
C PRO A 185 -12.36 14.70 3.68
N SER A 186 -11.17 14.76 4.29
CA SER A 186 -10.33 15.95 4.18
C SER A 186 -9.41 15.87 2.96
N LYS A 187 -8.97 17.04 2.46
CA LYS A 187 -7.82 17.15 1.57
C LYS A 187 -6.54 17.36 2.39
N PHE A 188 -6.34 16.51 3.39
CA PHE A 188 -5.31 16.65 4.43
C PHE A 188 -3.94 16.97 3.84
N PHE A 189 -3.54 16.20 2.83
CA PHE A 189 -2.26 16.38 2.17
C PHE A 189 -2.50 16.83 0.74
N ASN A 190 -1.76 17.84 0.31
CA ASN A 190 -1.78 18.25 -1.09
C ASN A 190 -0.98 17.26 -1.91
N TRP A 191 -1.58 16.10 -2.17
CA TRP A 191 -0.98 14.99 -2.91
C TRP A 191 -0.62 15.36 -4.35
N LYS A 192 -1.22 16.43 -4.90
CA LYS A 192 -0.81 17.03 -6.18
C LYS A 192 0.62 17.59 -6.16
N LYS A 193 1.17 17.81 -4.96
CA LYS A 193 2.56 18.18 -4.69
C LYS A 193 3.34 17.06 -4.00
N ALA A 194 2.77 15.86 -3.89
CA ALA A 194 3.56 14.72 -3.47
C ALA A 194 4.63 14.45 -4.53
N CYS A 195 5.86 14.33 -4.08
CA CYS A 195 6.95 13.91 -4.94
C CYS A 195 6.78 12.44 -5.32
N GLU A 196 7.28 12.08 -6.49
CA GLU A 196 7.27 10.69 -6.96
C GLU A 196 8.01 9.72 -6.02
N PHE A 197 9.00 10.20 -5.27
CA PHE A 197 9.78 9.41 -4.32
C PHE A 197 8.97 8.84 -3.14
N ILE A 198 7.78 9.36 -2.87
CA ILE A 198 6.96 8.88 -1.74
C ILE A 198 6.34 7.50 -2.02
N TYR A 199 5.98 7.22 -3.27
CA TYR A 199 5.23 6.01 -3.63
C TYR A 199 6.05 4.74 -3.44
N PRO A 200 7.31 4.65 -3.90
CA PRO A 200 8.13 3.46 -3.67
C PRO A 200 8.39 3.19 -2.18
N GLU A 201 8.55 4.24 -1.38
CA GLU A 201 8.80 4.11 0.06
C GLU A 201 7.54 3.65 0.81
N LEU A 202 6.37 4.19 0.45
CA LEU A 202 5.09 3.70 0.95
C LEU A 202 4.81 2.26 0.49
N GLU A 203 5.09 1.94 -0.77
CA GLU A 203 4.84 0.59 -1.31
C GLU A 203 5.68 -0.46 -0.58
N LYS A 204 6.98 -0.20 -0.41
CA LYS A 204 7.88 -1.04 0.39
C LYS A 204 7.36 -1.20 1.83
N PHE A 205 6.84 -0.12 2.42
CA PHE A 205 6.25 -0.19 3.75
C PHE A 205 5.06 -1.15 3.79
N PHE A 206 4.11 -1.06 2.86
CA PHE A 206 2.97 -1.97 2.77
C PHE A 206 3.39 -3.42 2.56
N GLN A 207 4.26 -3.67 1.58
CA GLN A 207 4.77 -5.00 1.27
C GLN A 207 5.54 -5.62 2.45
N SER A 208 6.31 -4.81 3.20
CA SER A 208 7.01 -5.28 4.41
C SER A 208 6.06 -5.76 5.53
N LYS A 209 4.77 -5.42 5.42
CA LYS A 209 3.70 -5.84 6.33
C LYS A 209 2.82 -6.95 5.77
N GLY A 210 3.20 -7.50 4.61
CA GLY A 210 2.52 -8.60 3.96
C GLY A 210 1.30 -8.19 3.15
N LEU A 211 1.17 -6.90 2.81
CA LEU A 211 0.07 -6.39 1.98
C LEU A 211 0.48 -6.37 0.51
N GLN A 212 -0.44 -6.80 -0.35
CA GLN A 212 -0.34 -6.71 -1.80
C GLN A 212 -0.64 -5.29 -2.28
N THR A 213 0.11 -4.82 -3.27
CA THR A 213 0.05 -3.42 -3.74
C THR A 213 -0.32 -3.28 -5.22
N GLN A 214 -0.50 -4.40 -5.90
CA GLN A 214 -0.63 -4.50 -7.35
C GLN A 214 -1.85 -5.35 -7.71
N TYR A 215 -2.31 -5.25 -8.96
CA TYR A 215 -3.36 -6.13 -9.45
C TYR A 215 -2.95 -7.60 -9.37
N ILE A 216 -3.88 -8.45 -8.93
CA ILE A 216 -3.73 -9.91 -8.89
C ILE A 216 -4.79 -10.52 -9.79
N SER A 217 -4.35 -11.16 -10.87
CA SER A 217 -5.24 -12.02 -11.64
C SER A 217 -5.53 -13.27 -10.82
N LYS A 218 -6.81 -13.48 -10.49
CA LYS A 218 -7.31 -14.77 -10.00
C LYS A 218 -7.77 -15.63 -11.16
#